data_AF-A0A3E1K605-F1
#
_entry.id   AF-A0A3E1K605-F1
#
_cell.length_a   1.000
_cell.length_b   1.000
_cell.length_c   1.000
_cell.angle_alpha   90.00
_cell.angle_beta   90.00
_cell.angle_gamma   90.00
#
_symmetry.space_group_name_H-M   'P 1'
#
loop_
_entity.id
_entity.type
_entity.pdbx_description
1 polymer ?
#
loop_
_entity_poly.entity_id
_entity_poly.type
_entity_poly.pdbx_seq_one_letter_code
_entity_poly.pdbx_strand_id
1 'polypeptide(L)'
;MGFLGIGNKDSEGRQVRIEHRGEHLRASRTGGIALREQIRAGGLSLTANTQRGTRISMTPARNTQVAFQNSRFVLRGRYGKGPAKLNLSKSGVSLSGKMGLGTINFTNPGRSSAKIAGVQMRGQKAAAINGVVALFQMLVMLVRLTIAMLGYLIVGTLNLAIWLSESSAGLIAYWRFQRQQKRRATRTRRLEEAAQQWIASNHGLLAGLTPESAMAAMESLLAQASENSGASDTEADRAGSAAEGCLGLLLQRLSRVDGPDSETDEPSARNLPVTGMAALAVHYRDSVSQADLPSAFYRLDEFALDNGTRTIGQELMLEDVADLFGLRLEIMESGEPS
;
A
#
# COMPACT_ATOMS: atom_id res chain seq x y z
N MET A 1 29.11 13.28 67.99
CA MET A 1 28.31 12.18 68.59
C MET A 1 27.57 12.72 69.80
N GLY A 2 26.26 12.98 69.70
CA GLY A 2 25.47 13.45 70.83
C GLY A 2 24.89 12.30 71.62
N PHE A 3 25.45 11.99 72.78
CA PHE A 3 24.88 11.06 73.76
C PHE A 3 23.61 11.74 74.32
N LEU A 4 22.42 11.12 74.18
CA LEU A 4 21.13 11.53 74.79
C LEU A 4 20.22 12.57 74.07
N GLY A 5 20.49 12.90 72.80
CA GLY A 5 19.60 13.80 72.03
C GLY A 5 19.55 15.24 72.57
N ILE A 6 20.48 15.58 73.46
CA ILE A 6 20.65 16.90 74.06
C ILE A 6 21.05 17.90 72.97
N GLY A 7 20.33 19.02 72.87
CA GLY A 7 20.61 20.10 71.90
C GLY A 7 19.56 20.31 70.81
N ASN A 8 18.64 19.36 70.59
CA ASN A 8 17.52 19.56 69.66
C ASN A 8 16.42 20.42 70.31
N LYS A 9 16.32 21.67 69.84
CA LYS A 9 15.38 22.68 70.32
C LYS A 9 14.25 22.93 69.31
N ASP A 10 13.05 23.26 69.77
CA ASP A 10 11.93 23.68 68.92
C ASP A 10 12.17 25.10 68.38
N SER A 11 11.24 25.59 67.57
CA SER A 11 11.24 26.97 67.07
C SER A 11 11.19 28.02 68.17
N GLU A 12 10.88 27.63 69.41
CA GLU A 12 10.85 28.48 70.61
C GLU A 12 12.08 28.26 71.52
N GLY A 13 13.08 27.50 71.08
CA GLY A 13 14.33 27.29 71.81
C GLY A 13 14.24 26.28 72.98
N ARG A 14 13.11 25.58 73.16
CA ARG A 14 12.93 24.56 74.20
C ARG A 14 13.40 23.19 73.72
N GLN A 15 14.03 22.43 74.59
CA GLN A 15 14.46 21.06 74.28
C GLN A 15 13.25 20.17 73.90
N VAL A 16 13.22 19.67 72.67
CA VAL A 16 12.06 18.93 72.12
C VAL A 16 11.91 17.54 72.73
N ARG A 17 13.04 16.86 72.99
CA ARG A 17 13.02 15.50 73.56
C ARG A 17 14.37 15.15 74.19
N ILE A 18 14.34 14.56 75.39
CA ILE A 18 15.50 13.90 75.98
C ILE A 18 15.26 12.40 75.82
N GLU A 19 15.94 11.80 74.85
CA GLU A 19 15.85 10.36 74.59
C GLU A 19 17.23 9.77 74.29
N HIS A 20 17.51 8.63 74.92
CA HIS A 20 18.56 7.73 74.50
C HIS A 20 17.96 6.68 73.56
N ARG A 21 18.58 6.45 72.41
CA ARG A 21 18.20 5.37 71.49
C ARG A 21 19.46 4.59 71.13
N GLY A 22 19.64 3.46 71.79
CA GLY A 22 20.57 2.41 71.39
C GLY A 22 19.90 1.44 70.42
N GLU A 23 20.65 0.41 70.01
CA GLU A 23 20.18 -0.61 69.06
C GLU A 23 18.99 -1.42 69.60
N HIS A 24 19.06 -1.81 70.87
CA HIS A 24 18.04 -2.63 71.55
C HIS A 24 17.33 -1.91 72.70
N LEU A 25 17.73 -0.69 73.03
CA LEU A 25 17.23 0.04 74.19
C LEU A 25 16.83 1.46 73.80
N ARG A 26 15.63 1.86 74.18
CA ARG A 26 15.20 3.25 74.15
C ARG A 26 14.86 3.67 75.56
N ALA A 27 15.53 4.71 76.05
CA ALA A 27 15.19 5.33 77.33
C ALA A 27 14.74 6.77 77.07
N SER A 28 13.63 7.18 77.66
CA SER A 28 13.17 8.57 77.56
C SER A 28 12.46 9.00 78.83
N ARG A 29 12.51 10.30 79.12
CA ARG A 29 11.89 10.88 80.34
C ARG A 29 10.38 10.65 80.40
N THR A 30 9.69 10.73 79.27
CA THR A 30 8.22 10.58 79.20
C THR A 30 7.75 9.18 78.84
N GLY A 31 8.58 8.43 78.10
CA GLY A 31 8.23 7.09 77.63
C GLY A 31 8.84 5.96 78.45
N GLY A 32 9.65 6.23 79.47
CA GLY A 32 10.35 5.21 80.25
C GLY A 32 11.43 4.47 79.46
N ILE A 33 11.79 3.27 79.93
CA ILE A 33 12.77 2.37 79.28
C ILE A 33 12.00 1.29 78.50
N ALA A 34 12.33 1.15 77.21
CA ALA A 34 11.80 0.15 76.32
C ALA A 34 12.94 -0.67 75.74
N LEU A 35 12.87 -1.98 75.87
CA LEU A 35 13.75 -2.91 75.16
C LEU A 35 13.05 -3.36 73.89
N ARG A 36 13.82 -3.45 72.80
CA ARG A 36 13.37 -3.97 71.51
C ARG A 36 14.39 -4.96 70.99
N GLU A 37 13.91 -6.15 70.70
CA GLU A 37 14.68 -7.15 69.97
C GLU A 37 13.95 -7.50 68.67
N GLN A 38 14.72 -7.67 67.60
CA GLN A 38 14.19 -8.03 66.30
C GLN A 38 15.03 -9.14 65.68
N ILE A 39 14.39 -10.27 65.42
CA ILE A 39 14.99 -11.42 64.77
C ILE A 39 14.39 -11.53 63.36
N ARG A 40 15.24 -11.69 62.34
CA ARG A 40 14.83 -11.92 60.95
C ARG A 40 15.46 -13.22 60.47
N ALA A 41 14.64 -14.18 60.06
CA ALA A 41 15.10 -15.46 59.54
C ALA A 41 14.14 -15.96 58.45
N GLY A 42 14.66 -16.37 57.29
CA GLY A 42 13.88 -17.07 56.26
C GLY A 42 12.58 -16.39 55.78
N GLY A 43 12.53 -15.05 55.75
CA GLY A 43 11.30 -14.31 55.37
C GLY A 43 10.28 -14.11 56.50
N LEU A 44 10.59 -14.60 57.71
CA LEU A 44 9.89 -14.34 58.96
C LEU A 44 10.64 -13.27 59.77
N SER A 45 9.90 -12.32 60.34
CA SER A 45 10.42 -11.33 61.27
C SER A 45 9.65 -11.37 62.58
N LEU A 46 10.34 -11.65 63.67
CA LEU A 46 9.83 -11.53 65.03
C LEU A 46 10.36 -10.23 65.63
N THR A 47 9.49 -9.43 66.23
CA THR A 47 9.88 -8.24 66.98
C THR A 47 9.20 -8.29 68.33
N ALA A 48 9.98 -8.28 69.40
CA ALA A 48 9.49 -8.15 70.75
C ALA A 48 9.83 -6.76 71.29
N ASN A 49 8.88 -6.11 71.94
CA ASN A 49 9.07 -4.84 72.60
C ASN A 49 8.40 -4.85 73.97
N THR A 50 9.13 -4.44 75.02
CA THR A 50 8.61 -4.50 76.40
C THR A 50 7.39 -3.59 76.65
N GLN A 51 7.21 -2.52 75.87
CA GLN A 51 6.07 -1.60 76.01
C GLN A 51 4.96 -1.81 74.98
N ARG A 52 5.33 -2.28 73.79
CA ARG A 52 4.43 -2.40 72.64
C ARG A 52 4.07 -3.82 72.29
N GLY A 53 4.59 -4.81 73.00
CA GLY A 53 4.30 -6.24 72.82
C GLY A 53 5.05 -6.88 71.66
N THR A 54 4.49 -7.96 71.13
CA THR A 54 5.13 -8.81 70.11
C THR A 54 4.48 -8.65 68.73
N ARG A 55 5.32 -8.70 67.70
CA ARG A 55 4.92 -8.70 66.30
C ARG A 55 5.63 -9.80 65.55
N ILE A 56 4.86 -10.66 64.90
CA ILE A 56 5.33 -11.68 63.97
C ILE A 56 4.89 -11.22 62.59
N SER A 57 5.78 -11.18 61.59
CA SER A 57 5.36 -10.95 60.21
C SER A 57 6.14 -11.77 59.21
N MET A 58 5.43 -12.24 58.18
CA MET A 58 5.95 -13.05 57.08
C MET A 58 5.48 -12.45 55.75
N THR A 59 6.29 -12.61 54.72
CA THR A 59 5.91 -12.27 53.34
C THR A 59 5.83 -13.53 52.48
N PRO A 60 4.70 -14.25 52.49
CA PRO A 60 4.57 -15.54 51.81
C PRO A 60 4.61 -15.43 50.28
N ALA A 61 4.28 -14.26 49.74
CA ALA A 61 4.36 -13.98 48.31
C ALA A 61 4.84 -12.53 48.08
N ARG A 62 5.31 -12.24 46.86
CA ARG A 62 5.75 -10.89 46.48
C ARG A 62 4.58 -9.92 46.65
N ASN A 63 4.84 -8.85 47.40
CA ASN A 63 3.86 -7.82 47.75
C ASN A 63 2.67 -8.31 48.60
N THR A 64 2.83 -9.41 49.33
CA THR A 64 1.88 -9.88 50.36
C THR A 64 2.57 -9.91 51.70
N GLN A 65 1.98 -9.29 52.70
CA GLN A 65 2.43 -9.34 54.08
C GLN A 65 1.31 -9.90 54.95
N VAL A 66 1.65 -10.94 55.69
CA VAL A 66 0.84 -11.49 56.77
C VAL A 66 1.55 -11.19 58.07
N ALA A 67 0.85 -10.61 59.04
CA ALA A 67 1.42 -10.29 60.33
C ALA A 67 0.43 -10.54 61.47
N PHE A 68 0.97 -10.86 62.63
CA PHE A 68 0.25 -10.95 63.88
C PHE A 68 0.91 -9.98 64.85
N GLN A 69 0.19 -8.95 65.29
CA GLN A 69 0.71 -7.91 66.18
C GLN A 69 -0.18 -7.83 67.41
N ASN A 70 0.33 -8.16 68.60
CA ASN A 70 -0.44 -8.17 69.85
C ASN A 70 -1.81 -8.85 69.68
N SER A 71 -1.82 -10.09 69.21
CA SER A 71 -3.04 -10.86 68.95
C SER A 71 -3.92 -10.39 67.77
N ARG A 72 -3.53 -9.33 67.06
CA ARG A 72 -4.26 -8.85 65.87
C ARG A 72 -3.64 -9.37 64.59
N PHE A 73 -4.44 -10.15 63.84
CA PHE A 73 -4.13 -10.54 62.47
C PHE A 73 -4.19 -9.36 61.50
N VAL A 74 -3.16 -9.21 60.66
CA VAL A 74 -2.99 -8.18 59.64
C VAL A 74 -2.60 -8.84 58.32
N LEU A 75 -3.48 -8.75 57.33
CA LEU A 75 -3.20 -9.12 55.95
C LEU A 75 -3.13 -7.84 55.10
N ARG A 76 -2.08 -7.71 54.31
CA ARG A 76 -1.89 -6.61 53.35
C ARG A 76 -1.27 -7.13 52.06
N GLY A 77 -1.75 -6.67 50.93
CA GLY A 77 -1.05 -6.86 49.66
C GLY A 77 -1.36 -5.79 48.64
N ARG A 78 -0.44 -5.60 47.68
CA ARG A 78 -0.61 -4.61 46.60
C ARG A 78 -0.05 -5.15 45.30
N TYR A 79 -0.93 -5.32 44.32
CA TYR A 79 -0.65 -5.98 43.05
C TYR A 79 -1.02 -5.09 41.87
N GLY A 80 -0.45 -5.39 40.71
CA GLY A 80 -0.66 -4.66 39.46
C GLY A 80 0.54 -3.82 39.02
N LYS A 81 0.72 -3.74 37.70
CA LYS A 81 1.68 -2.87 37.02
C LYS A 81 0.88 -1.73 36.36
N GLY A 82 1.39 -0.49 36.44
CA GLY A 82 0.74 0.67 35.83
C GLY A 82 -0.23 1.43 36.75
N PRO A 83 -1.19 2.18 36.17
CA PRO A 83 -2.04 3.12 36.89
C PRO A 83 -3.12 2.43 37.74
N ALA A 84 -3.57 1.24 37.37
CA ALA A 84 -4.50 0.43 38.15
C ALA A 84 -3.77 -0.55 39.07
N LYS A 85 -4.15 -0.59 40.35
CA LYS A 85 -3.57 -1.44 41.39
C LYS A 85 -4.66 -2.11 42.21
N LEU A 86 -4.47 -3.38 42.48
CA LEU A 86 -5.31 -4.21 43.32
C LEU A 86 -4.70 -4.28 44.72
N ASN A 87 -5.46 -3.86 45.74
CA ASN A 87 -5.03 -3.86 47.13
C ASN A 87 -5.79 -4.95 47.88
N LEU A 88 -5.06 -5.86 48.51
CA LEU A 88 -5.56 -6.90 49.39
C LEU A 88 -5.47 -6.45 50.85
N SER A 89 -6.50 -6.71 51.63
CA SER A 89 -6.55 -6.40 53.06
C SER A 89 -7.33 -7.46 53.84
N LYS A 90 -7.28 -7.42 55.18
CA LYS A 90 -8.07 -8.32 56.04
C LYS A 90 -9.56 -8.34 55.68
N SER A 91 -10.12 -7.20 55.27
CA SER A 91 -11.54 -7.04 54.95
C SER A 91 -11.88 -7.31 53.48
N GLY A 92 -10.93 -7.76 52.67
CA GLY A 92 -11.14 -8.07 51.25
C GLY A 92 -10.22 -7.31 50.30
N VAL A 93 -10.58 -7.39 49.02
CA VAL A 93 -9.84 -6.86 47.87
C VAL A 93 -10.45 -5.53 47.39
N SER A 94 -9.62 -4.58 46.98
CA SER A 94 -10.06 -3.28 46.45
C SER A 94 -9.24 -2.83 45.24
N LEU A 95 -9.89 -2.27 44.24
CA LEU A 95 -9.23 -1.73 43.05
C LEU A 95 -9.03 -0.22 43.17
N SER A 96 -7.82 0.26 42.88
CA SER A 96 -7.48 1.68 42.86
C SER A 96 -6.80 2.08 41.56
N GLY A 97 -7.18 3.23 40.99
CA GLY A 97 -6.57 3.81 39.81
C GLY A 97 -5.89 5.15 40.13
N LYS A 98 -4.66 5.36 39.64
CA LYS A 98 -3.98 6.66 39.69
C LYS A 98 -4.50 7.55 38.56
N MET A 99 -5.02 8.72 38.92
CA MET A 99 -5.46 9.78 38.00
C MET A 99 -4.53 11.00 38.16
N GLY A 100 -4.49 11.90 37.18
CA GLY A 100 -3.56 13.06 37.20
C GLY A 100 -3.57 13.86 38.51
N LEU A 101 -4.75 14.07 39.09
CA LEU A 101 -4.93 14.81 40.35
C LEU A 101 -4.82 13.94 41.62
N GLY A 102 -4.71 12.61 41.53
CA GLY A 102 -4.66 11.77 42.72
C GLY A 102 -4.88 10.27 42.49
N THR A 103 -5.61 9.60 43.38
CA THR A 103 -5.92 8.18 43.28
C THR A 103 -7.37 7.94 43.66
N ILE A 104 -8.11 7.28 42.77
CA ILE A 104 -9.50 6.86 42.99
C ILE A 104 -9.47 5.40 43.43
N ASN A 105 -10.20 5.05 44.49
CA ASN A 105 -10.50 3.66 44.81
C ASN A 105 -11.93 3.35 44.39
N PHE A 106 -12.09 2.50 43.39
CA PHE A 106 -13.38 2.20 42.76
C PHE A 106 -14.32 1.47 43.71
N THR A 107 -13.77 0.64 44.60
CA THR A 107 -14.55 -0.15 45.56
C THR A 107 -14.79 0.57 46.90
N ASN A 108 -13.91 1.51 47.26
CA ASN A 108 -13.96 2.21 48.54
C ASN A 108 -13.72 3.71 48.35
N PRO A 109 -14.75 4.50 48.00
CA PRO A 109 -14.60 5.92 47.69
C PRO A 109 -13.97 6.74 48.83
N GLY A 110 -14.18 6.32 50.08
CA GLY A 110 -13.58 6.91 51.28
C GLY A 110 -12.04 6.76 51.38
N ARG A 111 -11.42 5.93 50.54
CA ARG A 111 -9.95 5.77 50.46
C ARG A 111 -9.33 6.51 49.27
N SER A 112 -10.11 7.31 48.56
CA SER A 112 -9.62 8.15 47.46
C SER A 112 -8.87 9.38 47.97
N SER A 113 -7.96 9.92 47.16
CA SER A 113 -7.24 11.15 47.44
C SER A 113 -7.08 12.00 46.19
N ALA A 114 -7.08 13.32 46.35
CA ALA A 114 -6.89 14.30 45.29
C ALA A 114 -6.02 15.43 45.84
N LYS A 115 -5.12 15.98 45.02
CA LYS A 115 -4.28 17.13 45.35
C LYS A 115 -4.63 18.27 44.40
N ILE A 116 -5.12 19.37 44.94
CA ILE A 116 -5.49 20.57 44.18
C ILE A 116 -4.77 21.75 44.83
N ALA A 117 -4.02 22.51 44.03
CA ALA A 117 -3.30 23.70 44.50
C ALA A 117 -2.48 23.48 45.80
N GLY A 118 -1.79 22.34 45.91
CA GLY A 118 -0.99 22.00 47.09
C GLY A 118 -1.75 21.33 48.24
N VAL A 119 -3.07 21.45 48.31
CA VAL A 119 -3.92 20.88 49.37
C VAL A 119 -4.31 19.45 49.03
N GLN A 120 -4.02 18.51 49.94
CA GLN A 120 -4.40 17.10 49.79
C GLN A 120 -5.79 16.86 50.40
N MET A 121 -6.80 16.69 49.56
CA MET A 121 -8.14 16.23 49.97
C MET A 121 -8.19 14.69 49.99
N ARG A 122 -8.83 14.13 51.02
CA ARG A 122 -9.02 12.68 51.19
C ARG A 122 -10.50 12.35 51.38
N GLY A 123 -10.87 11.13 51.04
CA GLY A 123 -12.23 10.62 51.26
C GLY A 123 -13.14 10.76 50.04
N GLN A 124 -14.45 10.69 50.27
CA GLN A 124 -15.45 10.64 49.20
C GLN A 124 -15.44 11.89 48.30
N LYS A 125 -15.17 13.07 48.88
CA LYS A 125 -15.03 14.32 48.10
C LYS A 125 -13.90 14.25 47.07
N ALA A 126 -12.79 13.56 47.39
CA ALA A 126 -11.70 13.35 46.45
C ALA A 126 -12.06 12.37 45.32
N ALA A 127 -12.96 11.41 45.56
CA ALA A 127 -13.47 10.53 44.52
C ALA A 127 -14.32 11.31 43.50
N ALA A 128 -15.20 12.20 43.99
CA ALA A 128 -16.03 13.06 43.13
C ALA A 128 -15.19 13.96 42.22
N ILE A 129 -14.17 14.64 42.77
CA ILE A 129 -13.29 15.54 42.00
C ILE A 129 -12.56 14.78 40.90
N ASN A 130 -11.92 13.66 41.23
CA ASN A 130 -11.23 12.86 40.23
C ASN A 130 -12.21 12.27 39.20
N GLY A 131 -13.45 11.96 39.60
CA GLY A 131 -14.53 11.50 38.72
C GLY A 131 -14.93 12.55 37.68
N VAL A 132 -15.10 13.81 38.09
CA VAL A 132 -15.39 14.93 37.17
C VAL A 132 -14.25 15.12 36.16
N VAL A 133 -13.00 15.06 36.62
CA VAL A 133 -11.83 15.16 35.72
C VAL A 133 -11.75 13.99 34.76
N ALA A 134 -12.02 12.77 35.22
CA ALA A 134 -12.08 11.59 34.36
C ALA A 134 -13.18 11.73 33.30
N LEU A 135 -14.36 12.23 33.68
CA LEU A 135 -15.47 12.48 32.75
C LEU A 135 -15.08 13.50 31.68
N PHE A 136 -14.45 14.60 32.06
CA PHE A 136 -13.98 15.61 31.12
C PHE A 136 -12.93 15.04 30.15
N GLN A 137 -11.98 14.25 30.65
CA GLN A 137 -10.99 13.58 29.81
C GLN A 137 -11.63 12.59 28.83
N MET A 138 -12.64 11.83 29.26
CA MET A 138 -13.40 10.95 28.39
C MET A 138 -14.15 11.72 27.31
N LEU A 139 -14.74 12.88 27.64
CA LEU A 139 -15.41 13.74 26.66
C LEU A 139 -14.43 14.25 25.59
N VAL A 140 -13.26 14.74 26.01
CA VAL A 140 -12.22 15.19 25.07
C VAL A 140 -11.73 14.04 24.18
N MET A 141 -11.53 12.86 24.75
CA MET A 141 -11.14 11.67 23.99
C MET A 141 -12.22 11.27 22.99
N LEU A 142 -13.50 11.33 23.39
CA LEU A 142 -14.62 11.05 22.51
C LEU A 142 -14.63 12.02 21.33
N VAL A 143 -14.52 13.34 21.57
CA VAL A 143 -14.47 14.35 20.50
C VAL A 143 -13.30 14.09 19.54
N ARG A 144 -12.11 13.78 20.07
CA ARG A 144 -10.95 13.43 19.23
C ARG A 144 -11.20 12.20 18.37
N LEU A 145 -11.81 11.16 18.94
CA LEU A 145 -12.16 9.95 18.22
C LEU A 145 -13.17 10.24 17.10
N THR A 146 -14.18 11.08 17.36
CA THR A 146 -15.17 11.47 16.35
C THR A 146 -14.53 12.22 15.20
N ILE A 147 -13.64 13.18 15.49
CA ILE A 147 -12.89 13.92 14.46
C ILE A 147 -12.02 12.98 13.64
N ALA A 148 -11.30 12.06 14.29
CA ALA A 148 -10.46 11.09 13.60
C ALA A 148 -11.28 10.16 12.69
N MET A 149 -12.41 9.63 13.18
CA MET A 149 -13.33 8.82 12.40
C MET A 149 -13.86 9.57 11.17
N LEU A 150 -14.24 10.84 11.33
CA LEU A 150 -14.68 11.67 10.21
C LEU A 150 -13.56 11.90 9.19
N GLY A 151 -12.33 12.15 9.65
CA GLY A 151 -11.15 12.27 8.78
C GLY A 151 -10.89 11.00 7.98
N TYR A 152 -10.93 9.83 8.63
CA TYR A 152 -10.78 8.55 7.93
C TYR A 152 -11.90 8.29 6.93
N LEU A 153 -13.14 8.66 7.25
CA LEU A 153 -14.26 8.52 6.34
C LEU A 153 -14.05 9.37 5.07
N ILE A 154 -13.64 10.63 5.22
CA ILE A 154 -13.39 11.54 4.08
C ILE A 154 -12.24 11.02 3.20
N VAL A 155 -11.12 10.63 3.81
CA VAL A 155 -9.97 10.11 3.05
C VAL A 155 -10.35 8.80 2.36
N GLY A 156 -11.07 7.92 3.06
CA GLY A 156 -11.54 6.66 2.51
C GLY A 156 -12.48 6.83 1.32
N THR A 157 -13.42 7.76 1.37
CA THR A 157 -14.34 8.04 0.24
C THR A 157 -13.62 8.66 -0.94
N LEU A 158 -12.65 9.56 -0.73
CA LEU A 158 -11.83 10.13 -1.79
C LEU A 158 -10.99 9.06 -2.50
N ASN A 159 -10.31 8.20 -1.75
CA ASN A 159 -9.52 7.11 -2.32
C ASN A 159 -10.39 6.13 -3.11
N LEU A 160 -11.59 5.82 -2.60
CA LEU A 160 -12.54 4.97 -3.31
C LEU A 160 -13.00 5.62 -4.63
N ALA A 161 -13.25 6.93 -4.64
CA ALA A 161 -13.63 7.66 -5.84
C ALA A 161 -12.51 7.66 -6.90
N ILE A 162 -11.25 7.86 -6.48
CA ILE A 162 -10.08 7.79 -7.37
C ILE A 162 -9.99 6.38 -7.97
N TRP A 163 -10.01 5.34 -7.13
CA TRP A 163 -9.93 3.96 -7.59
C TRP A 163 -11.07 3.59 -8.56
N LEU A 164 -12.30 4.04 -8.30
CA LEU A 164 -13.44 3.84 -9.20
C LEU A 164 -13.24 4.54 -10.55
N SER A 165 -12.67 5.74 -10.55
CA SER A 165 -12.40 6.50 -11.77
C SER A 165 -11.37 5.77 -12.66
N GLU A 166 -10.26 5.31 -12.08
CA GLU A 166 -9.22 4.54 -12.78
C GLU A 166 -9.77 3.20 -13.31
N SER A 167 -10.53 2.49 -12.48
CA SER A 167 -11.16 1.23 -12.87
C SER A 167 -12.14 1.41 -14.03
N SER A 168 -12.92 2.50 -14.02
CA SER A 168 -13.85 2.81 -15.10
C SER A 168 -13.12 3.16 -16.41
N ALA A 169 -12.00 3.87 -16.33
CA ALA A 169 -11.17 4.18 -17.49
C ALA A 169 -10.55 2.90 -18.10
N GLY A 170 -10.06 1.99 -17.27
CA GLY A 170 -9.56 0.68 -17.70
C GLY A 170 -10.64 -0.16 -18.39
N LEU A 171 -11.87 -0.16 -17.87
CA LEU A 171 -13.02 -0.81 -18.49
C LEU A 171 -13.33 -0.22 -19.87
N ILE A 172 -13.38 1.12 -20.00
CA ILE A 172 -13.62 1.78 -21.29
C ILE A 172 -12.51 1.45 -22.29
N ALA A 173 -11.25 1.46 -21.86
CA ALA A 173 -10.11 1.08 -22.70
C ALA A 173 -10.22 -0.39 -23.16
N TYR A 174 -10.56 -1.30 -22.26
CA TYR A 174 -10.80 -2.71 -22.58
C TYR A 174 -11.92 -2.88 -23.61
N TRP A 175 -13.05 -2.19 -23.45
CA TRP A 175 -14.15 -2.25 -24.41
C TRP A 175 -13.77 -1.67 -25.78
N ARG A 176 -13.00 -0.58 -25.81
CA ARG A 176 -12.48 0.01 -27.05
C ARG A 176 -11.53 -0.95 -27.76
N PHE A 177 -10.61 -1.56 -27.02
CA PHE A 177 -9.67 -2.56 -27.53
C PHE A 177 -10.40 -3.77 -28.11
N GLN A 178 -11.40 -4.32 -27.40
CA GLN A 178 -12.24 -5.42 -27.89
C GLN A 178 -13.00 -5.04 -29.18
N ARG A 179 -13.51 -3.80 -29.24
CA ARG A 179 -14.21 -3.31 -30.44
C ARG A 179 -13.23 -3.12 -31.61
N GLN A 180 -12.02 -2.65 -31.36
CA GLN A 180 -10.96 -2.50 -32.35
C GLN A 180 -10.51 -3.87 -32.86
N GLN A 181 -10.29 -4.87 -32.00
CA GLN A 181 -9.95 -6.23 -32.43
C GLN A 181 -11.02 -6.83 -33.34
N LYS A 182 -12.31 -6.67 -33.01
CA LYS A 182 -13.40 -7.14 -33.89
C LYS A 182 -13.39 -6.44 -35.25
N ARG A 183 -13.15 -5.12 -35.27
CA ARG A 183 -13.03 -4.35 -36.51
C ARG A 183 -11.83 -4.78 -37.35
N ARG A 184 -10.67 -4.99 -36.71
CA ARG A 184 -9.46 -5.52 -37.35
C ARG A 184 -9.75 -6.88 -37.98
N ALA A 185 -10.26 -7.85 -37.23
CA ALA A 185 -10.61 -9.17 -37.77
C ALA A 185 -11.56 -9.11 -38.98
N THR A 186 -12.58 -8.23 -38.96
CA THR A 186 -13.47 -8.04 -40.12
C THR A 186 -12.77 -7.37 -41.30
N ARG A 187 -11.84 -6.44 -41.06
CA ARG A 187 -11.05 -5.77 -42.08
C ARG A 187 -10.08 -6.74 -42.74
N THR A 188 -9.29 -7.47 -41.95
CA THR A 188 -8.35 -8.49 -42.42
C THR A 188 -9.07 -9.53 -43.30
N ARG A 189 -10.25 -10.01 -42.86
CA ARG A 189 -11.04 -10.96 -43.66
C ARG A 189 -11.47 -10.37 -45.00
N ARG A 190 -11.95 -9.12 -45.03
CA ARG A 190 -12.34 -8.45 -46.29
C ARG A 190 -11.14 -8.22 -47.20
N LEU A 191 -10.00 -7.84 -46.63
CA LEU A 191 -8.74 -7.66 -47.36
C LEU A 191 -8.25 -8.99 -47.94
N GLU A 192 -8.32 -10.08 -47.18
CA GLU A 192 -7.96 -11.41 -47.64
C GLU A 192 -8.91 -11.89 -48.76
N GLU A 193 -10.22 -11.69 -48.61
CA GLU A 193 -11.21 -12.01 -49.65
C GLU A 193 -10.95 -11.19 -50.94
N ALA A 194 -10.68 -9.89 -50.82
CA ALA A 194 -10.35 -9.02 -51.95
C ALA A 194 -9.00 -9.39 -52.60
N ALA A 195 -8.00 -9.71 -51.78
CA ALA A 195 -6.69 -10.19 -52.23
C ALA A 195 -6.83 -11.49 -53.01
N GLN A 196 -7.57 -12.48 -52.50
CA GLN A 196 -7.83 -13.75 -53.18
C GLN A 196 -8.59 -13.55 -54.50
N GLN A 197 -9.60 -12.69 -54.52
CA GLN A 197 -10.34 -12.36 -55.75
C GLN A 197 -9.42 -11.69 -56.79
N TRP A 198 -8.54 -10.80 -56.35
CA TRP A 198 -7.55 -10.17 -57.21
C TRP A 198 -6.51 -11.16 -57.73
N ILE A 199 -6.01 -12.06 -56.88
CA ILE A 199 -5.08 -13.15 -57.23
C ILE A 199 -5.73 -14.06 -58.27
N ALA A 200 -6.98 -14.49 -58.07
CA ALA A 200 -7.72 -15.32 -59.01
C ALA A 200 -7.88 -14.64 -60.39
N SER A 201 -8.15 -13.34 -60.39
CA SER A 201 -8.30 -12.54 -61.62
C SER A 201 -6.97 -12.29 -62.34
N ASN A 202 -5.84 -12.38 -61.62
CA ASN A 202 -4.50 -12.06 -62.14
C ASN A 202 -3.51 -13.24 -62.02
N HIS A 203 -4.01 -14.47 -61.95
CA HIS A 203 -3.19 -15.67 -61.70
C HIS A 203 -2.01 -15.79 -62.69
N GLY A 204 -2.20 -15.42 -63.96
CA GLY A 204 -1.13 -15.45 -64.96
C GLY A 204 0.03 -14.48 -64.68
N LEU A 205 -0.22 -13.37 -63.96
CA LEU A 205 0.82 -12.43 -63.54
C LEU A 205 1.58 -12.94 -62.31
N LEU A 206 0.88 -13.60 -61.39
CA LEU A 206 1.45 -14.09 -60.13
C LEU A 206 2.19 -15.42 -60.27
N ALA A 207 1.84 -16.25 -61.26
CA ALA A 207 2.46 -17.55 -61.47
C ALA A 207 3.98 -17.50 -61.74
N GLY A 208 4.51 -16.35 -62.18
CA GLY A 208 5.95 -16.12 -62.38
C GLY A 208 6.62 -15.33 -61.25
N LEU A 209 5.88 -14.94 -60.20
CA LEU A 209 6.36 -14.07 -59.15
C LEU A 209 7.08 -14.90 -58.08
N THR A 210 8.40 -14.76 -57.98
CA THR A 210 9.20 -15.37 -56.91
C THR A 210 8.91 -14.68 -55.58
N PRO A 211 9.17 -15.34 -54.42
CA PRO A 211 9.04 -14.69 -53.12
C PRO A 211 9.86 -13.39 -53.01
N GLU A 212 11.06 -13.37 -53.59
CA GLU A 212 11.93 -12.18 -53.61
C GLU A 212 11.33 -11.02 -54.40
N SER A 213 10.71 -11.29 -55.56
CA SER A 213 10.08 -10.22 -56.35
C SER A 213 8.77 -9.76 -55.74
N ALA A 214 8.03 -10.64 -55.05
CA ALA A 214 6.88 -10.26 -54.23
C ALA A 214 7.29 -9.34 -53.07
N MET A 215 8.42 -9.64 -52.41
CA MET A 215 8.98 -8.78 -51.35
C MET A 215 9.38 -7.40 -51.87
N ALA A 216 10.14 -7.34 -52.98
CA ALA A 216 10.52 -6.08 -53.60
C ALA A 216 9.31 -5.25 -54.07
N ALA A 217 8.23 -5.91 -54.52
CA ALA A 217 6.99 -5.25 -54.88
C ALA A 217 6.27 -4.67 -53.64
N MET A 218 6.27 -5.37 -52.51
CA MET A 218 5.74 -4.87 -51.23
C MET A 218 6.54 -3.67 -50.71
N GLU A 219 7.87 -3.71 -50.77
CA GLU A 219 8.75 -2.58 -50.45
C GLU A 219 8.42 -1.35 -51.32
N SER A 220 8.24 -1.55 -52.62
CA SER A 220 7.89 -0.47 -53.55
C SER A 220 6.52 0.16 -53.25
N LEU A 221 5.53 -0.64 -52.86
CA LEU A 221 4.22 -0.13 -52.44
C LEU A 221 4.31 0.67 -51.13
N LEU A 222 5.15 0.23 -50.18
CA LEU A 222 5.43 0.98 -48.95
C LEU A 222 6.14 2.31 -49.23
N ALA A 223 7.05 2.36 -50.20
CA ALA A 223 7.70 3.59 -50.64
C ALA A 223 6.70 4.59 -51.25
N GLN A 224 5.83 4.11 -52.15
CA GLN A 224 4.76 4.95 -52.75
C GLN A 224 3.74 5.46 -51.72
N ALA A 225 3.48 4.67 -50.67
CA ALA A 225 2.65 5.11 -49.55
C ALA A 225 3.29 6.24 -48.73
N SER A 226 4.62 6.39 -48.79
CA SER A 226 5.36 7.50 -48.18
C SER A 226 5.24 8.79 -48.99
N GLU A 227 5.43 8.71 -50.31
CA GLU A 227 5.44 9.85 -51.24
C GLU A 227 4.09 10.58 -51.28
N ASN A 228 2.98 9.82 -51.25
CA ASN A 228 1.62 10.37 -51.22
C ASN A 228 1.28 11.16 -49.93
N SER A 229 2.14 11.12 -48.91
CA SER A 229 2.04 11.92 -47.68
C SER A 229 2.93 13.17 -47.65
N GLY A 230 3.68 13.45 -48.72
CA GLY A 230 4.41 14.72 -48.90
C GLY A 230 5.88 14.74 -48.46
N ALA A 231 6.59 13.61 -48.52
CA ALA A 231 8.04 13.55 -48.27
C ALA A 231 8.83 13.28 -49.57
N SER A 232 10.00 13.91 -49.69
CA SER A 232 10.72 14.26 -50.93
C SER A 232 11.36 13.13 -51.73
N ASP A 233 11.37 13.32 -53.05
CA ASP A 233 12.02 12.53 -54.10
C ASP A 233 13.55 12.46 -53.93
N THR A 234 14.14 11.34 -53.49
CA THR A 234 15.56 11.07 -53.83
C THR A 234 16.07 9.63 -53.80
N GLU A 235 15.34 8.60 -53.36
CA GLU A 235 15.90 7.22 -53.25
C GLU A 235 15.13 6.08 -53.93
N ALA A 236 14.01 6.35 -54.61
CA ALA A 236 13.24 5.35 -55.36
C ALA A 236 13.98 4.70 -56.54
N ASP A 237 15.07 5.31 -57.03
CA ASP A 237 15.79 4.88 -58.24
C ASP A 237 16.63 3.59 -58.06
N ARG A 238 16.84 3.08 -56.84
CA ARG A 238 17.71 1.90 -56.62
C ARG A 238 16.98 0.55 -56.52
N ALA A 239 15.66 0.53 -56.30
CA ALA A 239 14.87 -0.70 -56.25
C ALA A 239 14.26 -1.09 -57.62
N GLY A 240 14.35 -0.21 -58.62
CA GLY A 240 13.52 -0.24 -59.83
C GLY A 240 13.83 -1.33 -60.87
N SER A 241 15.09 -1.62 -61.21
CA SER A 241 15.32 -2.22 -62.55
C SER A 241 14.87 -3.69 -62.77
N ALA A 242 14.59 -4.47 -61.72
CA ALA A 242 14.08 -5.85 -61.85
C ALA A 242 12.56 -5.95 -61.57
N ALA A 243 12.02 -5.06 -60.74
CA ALA A 243 10.60 -5.03 -60.40
C ALA A 243 9.79 -4.16 -61.38
N GLU A 244 10.38 -3.16 -62.04
CA GLU A 244 9.70 -2.17 -62.90
C GLU A 244 8.82 -2.76 -64.00
N GLY A 245 9.21 -3.89 -64.59
CA GLY A 245 8.41 -4.52 -65.66
C GLY A 245 7.12 -5.15 -65.15
N CYS A 246 7.19 -5.95 -64.09
CA CYS A 246 6.02 -6.62 -63.50
C CYS A 246 5.24 -5.66 -62.61
N LEU A 247 5.90 -4.90 -61.75
CA LEU A 247 5.31 -3.90 -60.86
C LEU A 247 4.69 -2.74 -61.65
N GLY A 248 5.33 -2.28 -62.72
CA GLY A 248 4.77 -1.25 -63.61
C GLY A 248 3.50 -1.73 -64.30
N LEU A 249 3.46 -2.98 -64.78
CA LEU A 249 2.23 -3.59 -65.32
C LEU A 249 1.17 -3.84 -64.25
N LEU A 250 1.57 -4.20 -63.03
CA LEU A 250 0.71 -4.50 -61.89
C LEU A 250 0.08 -3.20 -61.35
N LEU A 251 0.85 -2.13 -61.20
CA LEU A 251 0.38 -0.78 -60.86
C LEU A 251 -0.47 -0.17 -61.98
N GLN A 252 -0.06 -0.32 -63.25
CA GLN A 252 -0.84 0.16 -64.40
C GLN A 252 -2.17 -0.60 -64.58
N ARG A 253 -2.23 -1.89 -64.19
CA ARG A 253 -3.48 -2.64 -64.17
C ARG A 253 -4.33 -2.33 -62.95
N LEU A 254 -3.71 -2.18 -61.78
CA LEU A 254 -4.40 -1.75 -60.57
C LEU A 254 -5.11 -0.42 -60.83
N SER A 255 -4.44 0.58 -61.45
CA SER A 255 -5.02 1.88 -61.80
C SER A 255 -6.14 1.83 -62.86
N ARG A 256 -6.37 0.68 -63.51
CA ARG A 256 -7.44 0.48 -64.51
C ARG A 256 -8.68 -0.24 -63.96
N VAL A 257 -8.61 -0.80 -62.76
CA VAL A 257 -9.74 -1.53 -62.12
C VAL A 257 -10.70 -0.57 -61.39
N ASP A 258 -10.39 0.72 -61.28
CA ASP A 258 -11.35 1.77 -60.93
C ASP A 258 -12.33 2.01 -62.10
N GLY A 259 -13.30 1.12 -62.25
CA GLY A 259 -14.47 1.34 -63.10
C GLY A 259 -15.38 2.43 -62.50
N PRO A 260 -16.00 3.29 -63.33
CA PRO A 260 -17.03 4.21 -62.88
C PRO A 260 -18.27 3.37 -62.53
N ASP A 261 -18.73 3.43 -61.28
CA ASP A 261 -20.10 3.12 -60.81
C ASP A 261 -20.11 2.40 -59.45
N SER A 262 -19.54 3.03 -58.40
CA SER A 262 -19.93 2.72 -57.02
C SER A 262 -20.28 4.00 -56.27
N GLU A 263 -21.54 4.38 -56.35
CA GLU A 263 -22.18 5.53 -55.66
C GLU A 263 -22.32 5.34 -54.14
N THR A 264 -21.54 4.45 -53.52
CA THR A 264 -21.54 4.21 -52.08
C THR A 264 -20.24 4.74 -51.49
N ASP A 265 -20.26 5.96 -50.94
CA ASP A 265 -19.44 6.59 -49.87
C ASP A 265 -18.08 5.97 -49.41
N GLU A 266 -17.35 5.22 -50.23
CA GLU A 266 -16.07 4.59 -49.88
C GLU A 266 -14.91 4.93 -50.83
N PRO A 267 -13.68 4.98 -50.31
CA PRO A 267 -12.53 5.59 -50.97
C PRO A 267 -11.84 4.63 -51.94
N SER A 268 -12.42 4.41 -53.12
CA SER A 268 -11.97 3.43 -54.13
C SER A 268 -10.50 3.62 -54.55
N ALA A 269 -10.06 4.86 -54.80
CA ALA A 269 -8.70 5.16 -55.24
C ALA A 269 -7.63 5.07 -54.12
N ARG A 270 -8.01 5.17 -52.83
CA ARG A 270 -7.07 5.01 -51.70
C ARG A 270 -6.84 3.55 -51.30
N ASN A 271 -7.72 2.64 -51.72
CA ASN A 271 -7.66 1.23 -51.35
C ASN A 271 -6.77 0.39 -52.29
N LEU A 272 -6.41 0.92 -53.45
CA LEU A 272 -5.60 0.22 -54.47
C LEU A 272 -4.25 -0.28 -53.94
N PRO A 273 -3.42 0.57 -53.29
CA PRO A 273 -2.12 0.13 -52.77
C PRO A 273 -2.27 -0.88 -51.63
N VAL A 274 -3.33 -0.76 -50.83
CA VAL A 274 -3.61 -1.66 -49.70
C VAL A 274 -4.05 -3.05 -50.19
N THR A 275 -4.94 -3.11 -51.19
CA THR A 275 -5.36 -4.38 -51.81
C THR A 275 -4.20 -5.05 -52.55
N GLY A 276 -3.36 -4.26 -53.25
CA GLY A 276 -2.13 -4.77 -53.88
C GLY A 276 -1.15 -5.34 -52.87
N MET A 277 -0.91 -4.62 -51.77
CA MET A 277 -0.09 -5.08 -50.65
C MET A 277 -0.64 -6.38 -50.04
N ALA A 278 -1.96 -6.44 -49.81
CA ALA A 278 -2.63 -7.63 -49.27
C ALA A 278 -2.50 -8.84 -50.20
N ALA A 279 -2.66 -8.65 -51.52
CA ALA A 279 -2.50 -9.71 -52.51
C ALA A 279 -1.06 -10.25 -52.56
N LEU A 280 -0.07 -9.36 -52.54
CA LEU A 280 1.34 -9.75 -52.49
C LEU A 280 1.68 -10.47 -51.18
N ALA A 281 1.15 -10.00 -50.05
CA ALA A 281 1.35 -10.62 -48.75
C ALA A 281 0.74 -12.03 -48.69
N VAL A 282 -0.49 -12.23 -49.20
CA VAL A 282 -1.11 -13.56 -49.29
C VAL A 282 -0.30 -14.48 -50.20
N HIS A 283 0.10 -14.01 -51.39
CA HIS A 283 0.94 -14.79 -52.31
C HIS A 283 2.29 -15.17 -51.67
N TYR A 284 2.94 -14.23 -50.99
CA TYR A 284 4.20 -14.46 -50.30
C TYR A 284 4.04 -15.49 -49.16
N ARG A 285 3.02 -15.32 -48.33
CA ARG A 285 2.68 -16.24 -47.24
C ARG A 285 2.50 -17.67 -47.74
N ASP A 286 1.78 -17.83 -48.84
CA ASP A 286 1.48 -19.16 -49.40
C ASP A 286 2.69 -19.77 -50.12
N SER A 287 3.70 -18.96 -50.47
CA SER A 287 4.93 -19.37 -51.18
C SER A 287 6.11 -19.69 -50.28
N VAL A 288 6.03 -19.39 -48.98
CA VAL A 288 7.17 -19.40 -48.04
C VAL A 288 6.82 -20.18 -46.75
N SER A 289 7.83 -20.70 -46.06
CA SER A 289 7.64 -21.36 -44.76
C SER A 289 7.15 -20.37 -43.69
N GLN A 290 6.28 -20.83 -42.79
CA GLN A 290 5.75 -20.02 -41.68
C GLN A 290 6.86 -19.44 -40.78
N ALA A 291 8.01 -20.12 -40.70
CA ALA A 291 9.16 -19.68 -39.90
C ALA A 291 9.84 -18.42 -40.47
N ASP A 292 9.68 -18.13 -41.75
CA ASP A 292 10.34 -17.00 -42.42
C ASP A 292 9.45 -15.75 -42.48
N LEU A 293 8.16 -15.86 -42.15
CA LEU A 293 7.22 -14.74 -42.14
C LEU A 293 7.61 -13.62 -41.16
N PRO A 294 8.09 -13.90 -39.93
CA PRO A 294 8.57 -12.84 -39.04
C PRO A 294 9.75 -12.07 -39.65
N SER A 295 10.72 -12.77 -40.24
CA SER A 295 11.88 -12.15 -40.88
C SER A 295 11.48 -11.29 -42.09
N ALA A 296 10.52 -11.79 -42.88
CA ALA A 296 9.93 -11.05 -44.00
C ALA A 296 9.23 -9.77 -43.53
N PHE A 297 8.48 -9.84 -42.42
CA PHE A 297 7.84 -8.69 -41.82
C PHE A 297 8.87 -7.67 -41.29
N TYR A 298 9.89 -8.11 -40.56
CA TYR A 298 10.96 -7.22 -40.08
C TYR A 298 11.68 -6.50 -41.21
N ARG A 299 11.91 -7.19 -42.33
CA ARG A 299 12.50 -6.54 -43.51
C ARG A 299 11.63 -5.40 -44.05
N LEU A 300 10.32 -5.60 -44.15
CA LEU A 300 9.39 -4.52 -44.55
C LEU A 300 9.35 -3.39 -43.53
N ASP A 301 9.43 -3.73 -42.25
CA ASP A 301 9.42 -2.81 -41.12
C ASP A 301 10.69 -1.93 -41.05
N GLU A 302 11.86 -2.54 -41.30
CA GLU A 302 13.17 -1.87 -41.46
C GLU A 302 13.18 -0.99 -42.71
N PHE A 303 12.71 -1.52 -43.86
CA PHE A 303 12.60 -0.74 -45.09
C PHE A 303 11.74 0.53 -44.90
N ALA A 304 10.64 0.44 -44.15
CA ALA A 304 9.81 1.60 -43.84
C ALA A 304 10.50 2.63 -42.94
N LEU A 305 11.42 2.21 -42.05
CA LEU A 305 12.20 3.10 -41.18
C LEU A 305 13.39 3.74 -41.90
N ASP A 306 14.05 3.02 -42.79
CA ASP A 306 15.19 3.52 -43.56
C ASP A 306 14.79 4.71 -44.45
N ASN A 307 13.53 4.74 -44.88
CA ASN A 307 12.93 5.84 -45.64
C ASN A 307 12.41 7.02 -44.77
N GLY A 308 12.71 7.04 -43.48
CA GLY A 308 12.37 8.13 -42.55
C GLY A 308 11.30 7.78 -41.50
N THR A 309 10.61 8.80 -40.98
CA THR A 309 9.50 8.56 -40.02
C THR A 309 8.33 7.91 -40.73
N ARG A 310 7.85 6.76 -40.21
CA ARG A 310 6.73 6.03 -40.80
C ARG A 310 5.51 6.92 -40.94
N THR A 311 4.89 6.85 -42.12
CA THR A 311 3.63 7.54 -42.38
C THR A 311 2.47 6.68 -41.88
N ILE A 312 1.34 7.31 -41.57
CA ILE A 312 0.12 6.58 -41.13
C ILE A 312 -0.28 5.51 -42.17
N GLY A 313 -0.04 5.76 -43.46
CA GLY A 313 -0.30 4.79 -44.52
C GLY A 313 0.59 3.56 -44.44
N GLN A 314 1.90 3.76 -44.23
CA GLN A 314 2.86 2.67 -44.06
C GLN A 314 2.57 1.85 -42.79
N GLU A 315 2.26 2.51 -41.67
CA GLU A 315 1.88 1.80 -40.43
C GLU A 315 0.65 0.91 -40.63
N LEU A 316 -0.39 1.42 -41.30
CA LEU A 316 -1.60 0.65 -41.58
C LEU A 316 -1.33 -0.53 -42.54
N MET A 317 -0.47 -0.34 -43.54
CA MET A 317 -0.08 -1.42 -44.46
C MET A 317 0.73 -2.50 -43.75
N LEU A 318 1.69 -2.13 -42.92
CA LEU A 318 2.47 -3.07 -42.11
C LEU A 318 1.56 -3.82 -41.15
N GLU A 319 0.62 -3.14 -40.50
CA GLU A 319 -0.39 -3.78 -39.63
C GLU A 319 -1.22 -4.83 -40.41
N ASP A 320 -1.71 -4.49 -41.60
CA ASP A 320 -2.49 -5.41 -42.43
C ASP A 320 -1.64 -6.60 -42.91
N VAL A 321 -0.36 -6.40 -43.24
CA VAL A 321 0.58 -7.48 -43.62
C VAL A 321 0.86 -8.42 -42.44
N ALA A 322 1.09 -7.87 -41.24
CA ALA A 322 1.28 -8.66 -40.03
C ALA A 322 0.06 -9.53 -39.74
N ASP A 323 -1.14 -8.94 -39.83
CA ASP A 323 -2.41 -9.66 -39.64
C ASP A 323 -2.59 -10.77 -40.70
N LEU A 324 -2.26 -10.50 -41.98
CA LEU A 324 -2.34 -11.49 -43.06
C LEU A 324 -1.32 -12.63 -42.92
N PHE A 325 -0.12 -12.33 -42.40
CA PHE A 325 0.89 -13.34 -42.04
C PHE A 325 0.51 -14.11 -40.77
N GLY A 326 -0.54 -13.69 -40.04
CA GLY A 326 -0.93 -14.30 -38.77
C GLY A 326 0.07 -14.01 -37.64
N LEU A 327 0.84 -12.92 -37.77
CA LEU A 327 1.81 -12.51 -36.76
C LEU A 327 1.10 -11.71 -35.66
N ARG A 328 1.36 -12.07 -34.41
CA ARG A 328 0.89 -11.32 -33.24
C ARG A 328 2.02 -10.44 -32.74
N LEU A 329 1.94 -9.14 -33.00
CA LEU A 329 2.90 -8.18 -32.46
C LEU A 329 2.66 -8.02 -30.96
N GLU A 330 3.56 -8.56 -30.15
CA GLU A 330 3.61 -8.29 -28.72
C GLU A 330 4.57 -7.13 -28.47
N ILE A 331 4.04 -6.02 -27.99
CA ILE A 331 4.87 -4.91 -27.52
C ILE A 331 5.48 -5.38 -26.20
N MET A 332 6.74 -5.82 -26.23
CA MET A 332 7.50 -5.99 -25.01
C MET A 332 7.68 -4.61 -24.39
N GLU A 333 6.97 -4.35 -23.28
CA GLU A 333 7.28 -3.19 -22.44
C GLU A 333 8.73 -3.34 -21.98
N SER A 334 9.62 -2.54 -22.56
CA SER A 334 11.03 -2.47 -22.18
C SER A 334 11.11 -1.90 -20.76
N GLY A 335 10.95 -2.73 -19.74
CA GLY A 335 10.74 -2.22 -18.38
C GLY A 335 10.81 -3.17 -17.19
N GLU A 336 10.93 -4.49 -17.35
CA GLU A 336 11.24 -5.36 -16.20
C GLU A 336 12.41 -6.30 -16.53
N PRO A 337 13.61 -6.09 -15.93
CA PRO A 337 14.66 -7.08 -15.98
C PRO A 337 14.23 -8.32 -15.20
N SER A 338 14.37 -9.48 -15.84
CA SER A 338 14.25 -10.80 -15.22
C SER A 338 15.41 -11.12 -14.28
#